data_AF-A0AAJ1V0V9-F1
#
_entry.id   AF-A0AAJ1V0V9-F1
#
_cell.length_a   1.000
_cell.length_b   1.000
_cell.length_c   1.000
_cell.angle_alpha   90.00
_cell.angle_beta   90.00
_cell.angle_gamma   90.00
#
_symmetry.space_group_name_H-M   'P 1'
#
loop_
_entity.id
_entity.type
_entity.pdbx_description
1 polymer ?
#
loop_
_entity_poly.entity_id
_entity_poly.type
_entity_poly.pdbx_seq_one_letter_code
_entity_poly.pdbx_strand_id
1 'polypeptide(L)'
;MAGISSAIADTGQHNFEWIKTHGKKTVVKLDDGNVDVYVATLSVDPLNKAKEVILYGELQMPLTVQDLGLEDVDNKTYLRSDSNKVKYNEYVTIPLLVSPEDTKPGKYDKTIFQLDQSIQVKGDKVKLVLKDKSFDIPVPAKTAEVDTSYLEGAIAEHWNEYQAALNDGIKLDPTTADAYLRINDEARAFVENAKKAENPPSIEEIEAMRTKLNETYAELLPLPYERDGLKSLITEAQKKIDQNGANATRYTKDSFDALNSALAKAEQLVSLKDLTTIKVPADGSPLVTHRAFDESEKALRAAIDGLQTEPFTQVNLDALKALYDQAVAKTPKDGYTFSKDGIEALHAAIEATAAEIFTAPQYMDEQKVQQLTDALQSALKGLNEVKLDPKRAFKVKVMYAHPTDGGVSPLLKEYFTDEAQNPITEILPVVDGQYMNIPLSDPLVKDFPGYLPTNFLYGSDDGSLQLAKVLRDSSGKQRVVFTATAANLQTGTTLVVFYEKGEKPATGTTVTEPSGVANAQQANATSAQASKSGKLARTGADTYTALVTTLATFLAGASLMGVNSFASRKQRN
;
A
#
# COMPACT_ATOMS: atom_id res chain seq x y z
N MET A 1 -6.71 13.26 48.87
CA MET A 1 -6.79 12.52 47.61
C MET A 1 -8.19 12.71 47.06
N ALA A 2 -8.32 13.54 46.03
CA ALA A 2 -9.56 13.80 45.33
C ALA A 2 -9.73 12.71 44.26
N GLY A 3 -10.65 11.78 44.47
CA GLY A 3 -11.18 10.91 43.43
C GLY A 3 -12.48 11.52 42.96
N ILE A 4 -12.51 12.03 41.74
CA ILE A 4 -13.71 12.54 41.10
C ILE A 4 -14.60 11.31 40.84
N SER A 5 -15.58 11.08 41.71
CA SER A 5 -16.72 10.23 41.42
C SER A 5 -17.58 11.00 40.42
N SER A 6 -17.60 10.54 39.17
CA SER A 6 -18.59 10.97 38.20
C SER A 6 -19.96 10.42 38.64
N ALA A 7 -20.65 11.19 39.48
CA ALA A 7 -22.07 10.99 39.76
C ALA A 7 -22.84 11.31 38.48
N ILE A 8 -23.26 10.28 37.75
CA ILE A 8 -24.21 10.41 36.66
C ILE A 8 -25.59 10.44 37.32
N ALA A 9 -26.26 11.60 37.26
CA ALA A 9 -27.67 11.69 37.60
C ALA A 9 -28.44 10.81 36.60
N ASP A 10 -29.22 9.85 37.10
CA ASP A 10 -30.12 9.03 36.29
C ASP A 10 -31.07 9.97 35.54
N THR A 11 -31.02 9.95 34.21
CA THR A 11 -31.60 10.94 33.29
C THR A 11 -33.10 10.74 33.05
N GLY A 12 -33.79 10.00 33.92
CA GLY A 12 -35.21 9.65 33.78
C GLY A 12 -35.48 8.52 32.79
N GLN A 13 -34.43 7.87 32.28
CA GLN A 13 -34.51 6.75 31.34
C GLN A 13 -34.87 5.42 32.04
N HIS A 14 -34.43 5.22 33.29
CA HIS A 14 -34.63 3.97 34.05
C HIS A 14 -35.69 4.08 35.17
N ASN A 15 -36.87 4.57 34.80
CA ASN A 15 -38.02 4.79 35.69
C ASN A 15 -38.73 3.49 36.16
N PHE A 16 -39.75 3.63 37.02
CA PHE A 16 -40.47 2.50 37.63
C PHE A 16 -41.18 1.60 36.60
N GLU A 17 -41.79 2.16 35.55
CA GLU A 17 -42.41 1.34 34.51
C GLU A 17 -41.36 0.62 33.65
N TRP A 18 -40.20 1.25 33.42
CA TRP A 18 -39.09 0.64 32.73
C TRP A 18 -38.55 -0.57 33.50
N ILE A 19 -38.29 -0.44 34.81
CA ILE A 19 -37.71 -1.55 35.60
C ILE A 19 -38.70 -2.68 35.83
N LYS A 20 -40.01 -2.41 35.81
CA LYS A 20 -41.04 -3.46 35.82
C LYS A 20 -40.96 -4.36 34.58
N THR A 21 -40.51 -3.81 33.46
CA THR A 21 -40.43 -4.51 32.16
C THR A 21 -39.07 -5.19 31.99
N HIS A 22 -37.98 -4.54 32.40
CA HIS A 22 -36.60 -5.01 32.13
C HIS A 22 -35.89 -5.60 33.36
N GLY A 23 -36.40 -5.33 34.56
CA GLY A 23 -35.86 -5.82 35.82
C GLY A 23 -36.43 -7.17 36.24
N LYS A 24 -35.68 -7.87 37.08
CA LYS A 24 -36.13 -9.13 37.69
C LYS A 24 -36.95 -8.84 38.94
N LYS A 25 -38.20 -9.31 38.96
CA LYS A 25 -39.09 -9.23 40.11
C LYS A 25 -38.77 -10.29 41.16
N THR A 26 -38.72 -9.88 42.42
CA THR A 26 -38.62 -10.73 43.63
C THR A 26 -39.70 -10.29 44.61
N VAL A 27 -40.51 -11.22 45.11
CA VAL A 27 -41.54 -10.92 46.10
C VAL A 27 -40.99 -11.14 47.51
N VAL A 28 -40.96 -10.09 48.30
CA VAL A 28 -40.58 -10.10 49.71
C VAL A 28 -41.83 -10.14 50.58
N LYS A 29 -41.84 -10.99 51.62
CA LYS A 29 -42.96 -11.12 52.56
C LYS A 29 -42.61 -10.47 53.89
N LEU A 30 -43.40 -9.48 54.29
CA LEU A 30 -43.41 -8.90 55.63
C LEU A 30 -44.59 -9.48 56.42
N ASP A 31 -44.63 -9.23 57.73
CA ASP A 31 -45.72 -9.74 58.58
C ASP A 31 -47.08 -9.14 58.20
N ASP A 32 -47.07 -7.91 57.68
CA ASP A 32 -48.26 -7.10 57.42
C ASP A 32 -48.61 -7.00 55.91
N GLY A 33 -47.86 -7.67 55.03
CA GLY A 33 -48.09 -7.62 53.58
C GLY A 33 -46.87 -7.99 52.73
N ASN A 34 -47.00 -7.84 51.42
CA ASN A 34 -45.95 -8.19 50.45
C ASN A 34 -45.32 -6.93 49.85
N VAL A 35 -44.07 -7.06 49.41
CA VAL A 35 -43.33 -6.04 48.67
C VAL A 35 -42.80 -6.66 47.38
N ASP A 36 -43.14 -6.06 46.26
CA ASP A 36 -42.61 -6.44 44.95
C ASP A 36 -41.34 -5.65 44.69
N VAL A 37 -40.20 -6.35 44.61
CA VAL A 37 -38.88 -5.74 44.42
C VAL A 37 -38.39 -6.02 43.00
N TYR A 38 -38.04 -4.99 42.25
CA TYR A 38 -37.53 -5.06 40.90
C TYR A 38 -36.06 -4.65 40.89
N VAL A 39 -35.20 -5.47 40.29
CA VAL A 39 -33.74 -5.22 40.19
C VAL A 39 -33.28 -5.39 38.76
N ALA A 40 -32.52 -4.43 38.25
CA ALA A 40 -31.90 -4.49 36.94
C ALA A 40 -30.39 -4.19 37.03
N THR A 41 -29.60 -4.89 36.22
CA THR A 41 -28.18 -4.59 36.00
C THR A 41 -28.07 -3.72 34.76
N LEU A 42 -27.53 -2.50 34.85
CA LEU A 42 -27.41 -1.57 33.72
C LEU A 42 -26.17 -1.87 32.89
N SER A 43 -25.03 -2.07 33.55
CA SER A 43 -23.74 -2.32 32.93
C SER A 43 -22.90 -3.31 33.75
N VAL A 44 -21.90 -3.92 33.13
CA VAL A 44 -20.89 -4.75 33.82
C VAL A 44 -19.51 -4.23 33.47
N ASP A 45 -18.73 -3.84 34.47
CA ASP A 45 -17.34 -3.44 34.30
C ASP A 45 -16.52 -4.63 33.77
N PRO A 46 -15.90 -4.50 32.57
CA PRO A 46 -15.21 -5.62 31.95
C PRO A 46 -13.96 -6.07 32.72
N LEU A 47 -13.34 -5.18 33.51
CA LEU A 47 -12.08 -5.42 34.22
C LEU A 47 -12.29 -6.07 35.58
N ASN A 48 -13.22 -5.54 36.38
CA ASN A 48 -13.42 -5.99 37.77
C ASN A 48 -14.73 -6.77 38.00
N LYS A 49 -15.54 -6.93 36.93
CA LYS A 49 -16.83 -7.64 36.92
C LYS A 49 -17.88 -7.08 37.89
N ALA A 50 -17.72 -5.84 38.36
CA ALA A 50 -18.75 -5.14 39.12
C ALA A 50 -19.93 -4.81 38.20
N LYS A 51 -21.14 -4.98 38.73
CA LYS A 51 -22.40 -4.71 38.06
C LYS A 51 -22.94 -3.38 38.56
N GLU A 52 -23.30 -2.49 37.65
CA GLU A 52 -24.08 -1.32 37.99
C GLU A 52 -25.55 -1.73 38.14
N VAL A 53 -26.15 -1.49 39.31
CA VAL A 53 -27.46 -2.01 39.67
C VAL A 53 -28.40 -0.90 40.11
N ILE A 54 -29.64 -0.97 39.65
CA ILE A 54 -30.77 -0.19 40.18
C ILE A 54 -31.82 -1.10 40.80
N LEU A 55 -32.58 -0.57 41.76
CA LEU A 55 -33.60 -1.30 42.51
C LEU A 55 -34.79 -0.40 42.81
N TYR A 56 -35.98 -0.94 42.57
CA TYR A 56 -37.27 -0.36 42.98
C TYR A 56 -38.04 -1.37 43.83
N GLY A 57 -38.88 -0.87 44.73
CA GLY A 57 -39.82 -1.67 45.50
C GLY A 57 -41.21 -1.06 45.49
N GLU A 58 -42.23 -1.90 45.37
CA GLU A 58 -43.64 -1.52 45.42
C GLU A 58 -44.33 -2.28 46.55
N LEU A 59 -44.82 -1.52 47.53
CA LEU A 59 -45.61 -2.02 48.65
C LEU A 59 -47.00 -2.41 48.15
N GLN A 60 -47.37 -3.67 48.36
CA GLN A 60 -48.69 -4.17 48.00
C GLN A 60 -49.68 -3.88 49.13
N MET A 61 -50.94 -3.60 48.78
CA MET A 61 -51.99 -3.33 49.77
C MET A 61 -52.05 -4.44 50.83
N PRO A 62 -52.19 -4.11 52.12
CA PRO A 62 -52.51 -2.78 52.67
C PRO A 62 -51.30 -1.88 52.98
N LEU A 63 -50.07 -2.27 52.65
CA LEU A 63 -48.86 -1.54 53.06
C LEU A 63 -48.68 -0.21 52.32
N THR A 64 -48.16 0.78 53.04
CA THR A 64 -47.73 2.09 52.54
C THR A 64 -46.35 2.44 53.10
N VAL A 65 -45.69 3.46 52.55
CA VAL A 65 -44.38 3.91 53.04
C VAL A 65 -44.44 4.42 54.49
N GLN A 66 -45.62 4.81 54.99
CA GLN A 66 -45.82 5.14 56.40
C GLN A 66 -45.50 3.96 57.31
N ASP A 67 -45.85 2.74 56.90
CA ASP A 67 -45.65 1.52 57.69
C ASP A 67 -44.17 1.17 57.85
N LEU A 68 -43.30 1.70 56.98
CA LEU A 68 -41.85 1.54 57.04
C LEU A 68 -41.17 2.70 57.79
N GLY A 69 -41.90 3.77 58.10
CA GLY A 69 -41.34 4.98 58.70
C GLY A 69 -40.60 5.84 57.67
N LEU A 70 -40.65 7.16 57.87
CA LEU A 70 -40.11 8.16 56.94
C LEU A 70 -39.11 9.08 57.63
N GLU A 71 -38.14 9.55 56.86
CA GLU A 71 -37.14 10.54 57.25
C GLU A 71 -36.94 11.54 56.09
N ASP A 72 -37.03 12.84 56.38
CA ASP A 72 -36.79 13.88 55.37
C ASP A 72 -35.37 14.41 55.48
N VAL A 73 -34.62 14.32 54.38
CA VAL A 73 -33.23 14.76 54.27
C VAL A 73 -33.06 15.47 52.93
N ASP A 74 -32.47 16.67 52.93
CA ASP A 74 -32.12 17.42 51.72
C ASP A 74 -33.26 17.52 50.67
N ASN A 75 -34.46 17.91 51.14
CA ASN A 75 -35.69 18.04 50.34
C ASN A 75 -36.19 16.75 49.67
N LYS A 76 -35.69 15.59 50.09
CA LYS A 76 -36.14 14.27 49.69
C LYS A 76 -36.70 13.51 50.88
N THR A 77 -37.67 12.64 50.63
CA THR A 77 -38.24 11.74 51.64
C THR A 77 -37.67 10.35 51.45
N TYR A 78 -36.98 9.83 52.47
CA TYR A 78 -36.45 8.48 52.50
C TYR A 78 -37.29 7.62 53.45
N LEU A 79 -37.23 6.30 53.25
CA LEU A 79 -37.62 5.35 54.29
C LEU A 79 -36.62 5.45 55.44
N ARG A 80 -37.09 5.26 56.68
CA ARG A 80 -36.24 5.39 57.87
C ARG A 80 -35.04 4.44 57.79
N SER A 81 -33.84 5.01 57.77
CA SER A 81 -32.60 4.30 57.40
C SER A 81 -32.07 3.33 58.46
N ASP A 82 -32.52 3.49 59.71
CA ASP A 82 -32.22 2.57 60.83
C ASP A 82 -32.73 1.15 60.56
N SER A 83 -33.92 1.06 59.95
CA SER A 83 -34.72 -0.15 59.80
C SER A 83 -35.01 -0.53 58.34
N ASN A 84 -34.75 0.38 57.38
CA ASN A 84 -34.96 0.15 55.94
C ASN A 84 -33.77 0.65 55.11
N LYS A 85 -33.07 -0.26 54.42
CA LYS A 85 -31.83 0.05 53.70
C LYS A 85 -31.42 -1.07 52.76
N VAL A 86 -30.57 -0.75 51.78
CA VAL A 86 -29.87 -1.75 50.97
C VAL A 86 -28.42 -1.87 51.45
N LYS A 87 -27.93 -3.10 51.61
CA LYS A 87 -26.52 -3.41 51.83
C LYS A 87 -26.01 -4.24 50.65
N TYR A 88 -24.98 -3.75 49.99
CA TYR A 88 -24.35 -4.46 48.86
C TYR A 88 -22.92 -4.92 49.17
N ASN A 89 -22.39 -4.55 50.34
CA ASN A 89 -21.21 -5.13 50.97
C ASN A 89 -21.31 -4.95 52.51
N GLU A 90 -20.30 -5.38 53.26
CA GLU A 90 -20.31 -5.32 54.74
C GLU A 90 -20.19 -3.90 55.32
N TYR A 91 -19.70 -2.94 54.53
CA TYR A 91 -19.28 -1.62 55.00
C TYR A 91 -20.19 -0.48 54.55
N VAL A 92 -21.02 -0.70 53.53
CA VAL A 92 -21.82 0.35 52.89
C VAL A 92 -23.30 0.01 52.94
N THR A 93 -24.07 0.97 53.46
CA THR A 93 -25.53 0.92 53.53
C THR A 93 -26.11 2.12 52.79
N ILE A 94 -27.08 1.88 51.92
CA ILE A 94 -27.73 2.91 51.12
C ILE A 94 -29.18 3.08 51.61
N PRO A 95 -29.62 4.31 51.94
CA PRO A 95 -31.00 4.59 52.29
C PRO A 95 -31.90 4.42 51.06
N LEU A 96 -33.17 4.11 51.30
CA LEU A 96 -34.18 3.93 50.26
C LEU A 96 -34.98 5.23 50.11
N LEU A 97 -35.03 5.77 48.91
CA LEU A 97 -35.79 6.97 48.57
C LEU A 97 -37.26 6.60 48.33
N VAL A 98 -38.21 7.34 48.90
CA VAL A 98 -39.61 7.25 48.48
C VAL A 98 -39.70 7.81 47.07
N SER A 99 -40.15 6.99 46.11
CA SER A 99 -40.03 7.33 44.70
C SER A 99 -40.78 8.63 44.38
N PRO A 100 -40.14 9.60 43.71
CA PRO A 100 -40.81 10.80 43.24
C PRO A 100 -41.86 10.49 42.17
N GLU A 101 -41.77 9.32 41.53
CA GLU A 101 -42.69 8.85 40.48
C GLU A 101 -44.03 8.35 41.04
N ASP A 102 -44.12 8.09 42.34
CA ASP A 102 -45.39 7.71 42.97
C ASP A 102 -46.35 8.91 42.99
N THR A 103 -47.37 8.84 42.14
CA THR A 103 -48.35 9.90 41.89
C THR A 103 -49.42 10.03 42.97
N LYS A 104 -49.40 9.20 44.02
CA LYS A 104 -50.36 9.32 45.12
C LYS A 104 -50.23 10.68 45.82
N PRO A 105 -51.37 11.37 46.09
CA PRO A 105 -51.35 12.76 46.54
C PRO A 105 -50.87 12.93 47.99
N GLY A 106 -51.10 11.93 48.86
CA GLY A 106 -50.62 11.94 50.23
C GLY A 106 -49.23 11.34 50.35
N LYS A 107 -48.30 12.06 50.99
CA LYS A 107 -46.92 11.59 51.26
C LYS A 107 -46.89 10.22 51.95
N TYR A 108 -47.82 9.97 52.86
CA TYR A 108 -47.93 8.73 53.63
C TYR A 108 -48.60 7.60 52.86
N ASP A 109 -49.43 7.93 51.85
CA ASP A 109 -50.18 6.95 51.06
C ASP A 109 -49.33 6.29 49.97
N LYS A 110 -48.12 6.84 49.71
CA LYS A 110 -47.19 6.31 48.71
C LYS A 110 -46.82 4.85 49.01
N THR A 111 -46.51 4.10 47.96
CA THR A 111 -46.18 2.67 47.99
C THR A 111 -44.88 2.35 47.26
N ILE A 112 -44.31 3.26 46.46
CA ILE A 112 -43.11 2.99 45.67
C ILE A 112 -41.88 3.61 46.33
N PHE A 113 -40.79 2.84 46.41
CA PHE A 113 -39.48 3.29 46.85
C PHE A 113 -38.38 2.80 45.89
N GLN A 114 -37.20 3.43 45.93
CA GLN A 114 -36.08 3.14 45.03
C GLN A 114 -34.73 3.40 45.69
N LEU A 115 -33.65 2.98 45.02
CA LEU A 115 -32.33 3.54 45.29
C LEU A 115 -32.25 4.99 44.76
N ASP A 116 -31.61 5.87 45.52
CA ASP A 116 -31.42 7.27 45.09
C ASP A 116 -30.41 7.38 43.92
N GLN A 117 -29.49 6.42 43.80
CA GLN A 117 -28.50 6.30 42.73
C GLN A 117 -28.21 4.82 42.45
N SER A 118 -27.70 4.51 41.26
CA SER A 118 -27.18 3.17 40.94
C SER A 118 -26.02 2.80 41.87
N ILE A 119 -25.85 1.50 42.12
CA ILE A 119 -24.81 0.96 43.00
C ILE A 119 -23.93 -0.05 42.26
N GLN A 120 -22.67 -0.14 42.65
CA GLN A 120 -21.70 -1.07 42.07
C GLN A 120 -21.62 -2.35 42.91
N VAL A 121 -22.08 -3.48 42.36
CA VAL A 121 -22.23 -4.76 43.05
C VAL A 121 -21.33 -5.82 42.43
N LYS A 122 -20.43 -6.41 43.21
CA LYS A 122 -19.57 -7.54 42.75
C LYS A 122 -20.23 -8.91 42.90
N GLY A 123 -21.27 -9.01 43.72
CA GLY A 123 -21.98 -10.27 44.00
C GLY A 123 -23.11 -10.58 43.03
N ASP A 124 -23.79 -11.69 43.30
CA ASP A 124 -25.01 -12.15 42.63
C ASP A 124 -26.29 -11.70 43.37
N LYS A 125 -26.15 -10.98 44.48
CA LYS A 125 -27.26 -10.50 45.31
C LYS A 125 -26.90 -9.23 46.08
N VAL A 126 -27.94 -8.50 46.46
CA VAL A 126 -27.88 -7.42 47.46
C VAL A 126 -28.79 -7.77 48.63
N LYS A 127 -28.48 -7.26 49.83
CA LYS A 127 -29.35 -7.40 51.00
C LYS A 127 -30.28 -6.21 51.11
N LEU A 128 -31.58 -6.45 50.93
CA LEU A 128 -32.61 -5.47 51.24
C LEU A 128 -33.07 -5.68 52.68
N VAL A 129 -32.97 -4.65 53.50
CA VAL A 129 -33.50 -4.62 54.87
C VAL A 129 -34.77 -3.80 54.87
N LEU A 130 -35.87 -4.37 55.38
CA LEU A 130 -37.16 -3.69 55.59
C LEU A 130 -37.71 -4.10 56.96
N LYS A 131 -38.13 -3.13 57.79
CA LYS A 131 -38.54 -3.38 59.20
C LYS A 131 -37.55 -4.29 59.96
N ASP A 132 -36.26 -4.00 59.85
CA ASP A 132 -35.16 -4.77 60.47
C ASP A 132 -34.99 -6.22 59.98
N LYS A 133 -35.82 -6.69 59.03
CA LYS A 133 -35.69 -8.02 58.40
C LYS A 133 -34.84 -7.94 57.15
N SER A 134 -33.89 -8.85 57.01
CA SER A 134 -32.97 -8.90 55.86
C SER A 134 -33.43 -9.93 54.83
N PHE A 135 -33.46 -9.52 53.56
CA PHE A 135 -33.82 -10.32 52.41
C PHE A 135 -32.70 -10.30 51.37
N ASP A 136 -32.33 -11.47 50.87
CA ASP A 136 -31.38 -11.59 49.78
C ASP A 136 -32.13 -11.38 48.45
N ILE A 137 -31.84 -10.26 47.77
CA ILE A 137 -32.43 -9.91 46.48
C ILE A 137 -31.44 -10.26 45.37
N PRO A 138 -31.80 -11.17 44.43
CA PRO A 138 -30.92 -11.55 43.33
C PRO A 138 -30.62 -10.37 42.40
N VAL A 139 -29.36 -10.20 42.04
CA VAL A 139 -28.89 -9.27 41.02
C VAL A 139 -28.77 -10.03 39.69
N PRO A 140 -29.49 -9.62 38.63
CA PRO A 140 -29.37 -10.24 37.31
C PRO A 140 -27.92 -10.30 36.82
N ALA A 141 -27.53 -11.44 36.24
CA ALA A 141 -26.19 -11.59 35.65
C ALA A 141 -26.07 -10.86 34.31
N LYS A 142 -27.17 -10.79 33.55
CA LYS A 142 -27.25 -10.08 32.27
C LYS A 142 -27.60 -8.61 32.50
N THR A 143 -27.06 -7.74 31.64
CA THR A 143 -27.47 -6.35 31.57
C THR A 143 -28.88 -6.23 31.00
N ALA A 144 -29.62 -5.22 31.44
CA ALA A 144 -30.96 -4.90 30.97
C ALA A 144 -30.93 -4.19 29.60
N GLU A 145 -29.80 -3.55 29.27
CA GLU A 145 -29.51 -3.00 27.94
C GLU A 145 -28.25 -3.68 27.38
N VAL A 146 -28.22 -3.93 26.08
CA VAL A 146 -27.07 -4.55 25.40
C VAL A 146 -26.40 -3.52 24.50
N ASP A 147 -25.10 -3.31 24.73
CA ASP A 147 -24.28 -2.43 23.88
C ASP A 147 -23.80 -3.18 22.64
N THR A 148 -24.36 -2.84 21.48
CA THR A 148 -23.98 -3.38 20.17
C THR A 148 -23.04 -2.45 19.39
N SER A 149 -22.68 -1.30 19.94
CA SER A 149 -22.07 -0.20 19.19
C SER A 149 -20.74 -0.59 18.51
N TYR A 150 -19.92 -1.41 19.17
CA TYR A 150 -18.67 -1.92 18.60
C TYR A 150 -18.86 -2.93 17.46
N LEU A 151 -19.91 -3.77 17.51
CA LEU A 151 -20.23 -4.69 16.42
C LEU A 151 -20.83 -3.94 15.23
N GLU A 152 -21.70 -2.97 15.49
CA GLU A 152 -22.27 -2.10 14.46
C GLU A 152 -21.20 -1.26 13.74
N GLY A 153 -20.23 -0.75 14.49
CA GLY A 153 -19.07 -0.06 13.92
C GLY A 153 -18.28 -0.96 12.96
N ALA A 154 -17.97 -2.19 13.37
CA ALA A 154 -17.26 -3.15 12.53
C ALA A 154 -18.06 -3.55 11.27
N ILE A 155 -19.37 -3.75 11.39
CA ILE A 155 -20.26 -4.02 10.24
C ILE A 155 -20.21 -2.86 9.25
N ALA A 156 -20.32 -1.62 9.73
CA ALA A 156 -20.34 -0.44 8.88
C ALA A 156 -18.99 -0.21 8.19
N GLU A 157 -17.89 -0.30 8.94
CA GLU A 157 -16.52 -0.15 8.42
C GLU A 157 -16.25 -1.17 7.31
N HIS A 158 -16.39 -2.47 7.60
CA HIS A 158 -16.07 -3.53 6.63
C HIS A 158 -16.98 -3.48 5.42
N TRP A 159 -18.27 -3.15 5.61
CA TRP A 159 -19.19 -3.02 4.48
C TRP A 159 -18.81 -1.88 3.55
N ASN A 160 -18.43 -0.73 4.11
CA ASN A 160 -18.00 0.41 3.32
C ASN A 160 -16.72 0.10 2.54
N GLU A 161 -15.74 -0.54 3.18
CA GLU A 161 -14.50 -0.95 2.51
C GLU A 161 -14.74 -1.99 1.41
N TYR A 162 -15.59 -2.99 1.68
CA TYR A 162 -16.00 -3.98 0.68
C TYR A 162 -16.66 -3.34 -0.54
N GLN A 163 -17.61 -2.41 -0.32
CA GLN A 163 -18.29 -1.70 -1.41
C GLN A 163 -17.34 -0.77 -2.16
N ALA A 164 -16.43 -0.08 -1.47
CA ALA A 164 -15.40 0.75 -2.10
C ALA A 164 -14.52 -0.09 -3.03
N ALA A 165 -14.04 -1.24 -2.55
CA ALA A 165 -13.22 -2.16 -3.35
C ALA A 165 -13.92 -2.61 -4.64
N LEU A 166 -15.19 -2.99 -4.57
CA LEU A 166 -15.98 -3.35 -5.75
C LEU A 166 -16.18 -2.16 -6.71
N ASN A 167 -16.47 -0.97 -6.17
CA ASN A 167 -16.65 0.25 -6.95
C ASN A 167 -15.35 0.73 -7.62
N ASP A 168 -14.20 0.44 -7.03
CA ASP A 168 -12.87 0.68 -7.63
C ASP A 168 -12.49 -0.39 -8.66
N GLY A 169 -13.31 -1.43 -8.80
CA GLY A 169 -13.17 -2.48 -9.80
C GLY A 169 -12.25 -3.62 -9.37
N ILE A 170 -12.07 -3.85 -8.06
CA ILE A 170 -11.44 -5.05 -7.56
C ILE A 170 -12.37 -6.25 -7.78
N LYS A 171 -11.84 -7.32 -8.38
CA LYS A 171 -12.52 -8.61 -8.53
C LYS A 171 -12.10 -9.50 -7.35
N LEU A 172 -13.07 -10.01 -6.60
CA LEU A 172 -12.85 -10.83 -5.39
C LEU A 172 -12.98 -12.32 -5.68
N ASP A 173 -12.26 -13.15 -4.92
CA ASP A 173 -12.49 -14.60 -4.89
C ASP A 173 -13.90 -14.87 -4.37
N PRO A 174 -14.77 -15.55 -5.16
CA PRO A 174 -16.16 -15.77 -4.78
C PRO A 174 -16.32 -16.52 -3.45
N THR A 175 -15.41 -17.45 -3.13
CA THR A 175 -15.47 -18.25 -1.91
C THR A 175 -15.30 -17.37 -0.68
N THR A 176 -14.29 -16.51 -0.70
CA THR A 176 -14.01 -15.60 0.43
C THR A 176 -15.05 -14.48 0.52
N ALA A 177 -15.52 -13.97 -0.63
CA ALA A 177 -16.57 -12.97 -0.70
C ALA A 177 -17.90 -13.50 -0.13
N ASP A 178 -18.32 -14.69 -0.53
CA ASP A 178 -19.56 -15.32 -0.05
C ASP A 178 -19.47 -15.62 1.46
N ALA A 179 -18.31 -16.07 1.93
CA ALA A 179 -18.07 -16.28 3.36
C ALA A 179 -18.24 -14.98 4.16
N TYR A 180 -17.61 -13.89 3.72
CA TYR A 180 -17.73 -12.58 4.35
C TYR A 180 -19.18 -12.07 4.32
N LEU A 181 -19.86 -12.10 3.16
CA LEU A 181 -21.23 -11.62 3.02
C LEU A 181 -22.18 -12.37 3.96
N ARG A 182 -22.06 -13.69 4.05
CA ARG A 182 -22.84 -14.51 4.98
C ARG A 182 -22.60 -14.09 6.44
N ILE A 183 -21.35 -13.91 6.86
CA ILE A 183 -21.05 -13.52 8.25
C ILE A 183 -21.49 -12.08 8.54
N ASN A 184 -21.36 -11.17 7.58
CA ASN A 184 -21.87 -9.81 7.70
C ASN A 184 -23.40 -9.79 7.85
N ASP A 185 -24.13 -10.61 7.09
CA ASP A 185 -25.59 -10.75 7.22
C ASP A 185 -25.99 -11.39 8.57
N GLU A 186 -25.26 -12.42 9.01
CA GLU A 186 -25.41 -13.03 10.34
C GLU A 186 -25.21 -11.96 11.44
N ALA A 187 -24.15 -11.15 11.34
CA ALA A 187 -23.84 -10.10 12.32
C ALA A 187 -24.92 -9.00 12.35
N ARG A 188 -25.43 -8.58 11.20
CA ARG A 188 -26.55 -7.61 11.10
C ARG A 188 -27.82 -8.15 11.75
N ALA A 189 -28.17 -9.40 11.43
CA ALA A 189 -29.32 -10.06 12.05
C ALA A 189 -29.12 -10.24 13.56
N PHE A 190 -27.89 -10.53 14.01
CA PHE A 190 -27.55 -10.65 15.42
C PHE A 190 -27.77 -9.34 16.18
N VAL A 191 -27.31 -8.20 15.64
CA VAL A 191 -27.55 -6.87 16.22
C VAL A 191 -29.05 -6.56 16.31
N GLU A 192 -29.80 -6.78 15.22
CA GLU A 192 -31.24 -6.52 15.19
C GLU A 192 -32.02 -7.36 16.19
N ASN A 193 -31.63 -8.63 16.37
CA ASN A 193 -32.23 -9.52 17.36
C ASN A 193 -31.83 -9.12 18.79
N ALA A 194 -30.57 -8.73 19.02
CA ALA A 194 -30.09 -8.31 20.33
C ALA A 194 -30.89 -7.13 20.89
N LYS A 195 -31.26 -6.18 20.02
CA LYS A 195 -32.05 -4.98 20.38
C LYS A 195 -33.53 -5.27 20.69
N LYS A 196 -34.06 -6.40 20.21
CA LYS A 196 -35.49 -6.75 20.32
C LYS A 196 -35.76 -7.90 21.29
N ALA A 197 -34.73 -8.61 21.73
CA ALA A 197 -34.86 -9.83 22.51
C ALA A 197 -35.24 -9.55 23.97
N GLU A 198 -36.25 -10.26 24.47
CA GLU A 198 -36.63 -10.28 25.89
C GLU A 198 -35.49 -10.82 26.78
N ASN A 199 -34.63 -11.68 26.21
CA ASN A 199 -33.39 -12.15 26.81
C ASN A 199 -32.22 -11.86 25.86
N PRO A 200 -31.58 -10.70 25.97
CA PRO A 200 -30.58 -10.29 25.00
C PRO A 200 -29.26 -11.08 25.19
N PRO A 201 -28.39 -11.11 24.15
CA PRO A 201 -27.11 -11.80 24.21
C PRO A 201 -26.16 -11.16 25.22
N SER A 202 -25.23 -11.96 25.72
CA SER A 202 -24.13 -11.50 26.57
C SER A 202 -23.10 -10.68 25.79
N ILE A 203 -22.27 -9.91 26.51
CA ILE A 203 -21.16 -9.15 25.92
C ILE A 203 -20.17 -10.11 25.25
N GLU A 204 -19.90 -11.27 25.85
CA GLU A 204 -19.02 -12.30 25.29
C GLU A 204 -19.54 -12.83 23.93
N GLU A 205 -20.85 -12.97 23.77
CA GLU A 205 -21.46 -13.39 22.49
C GLU A 205 -21.34 -12.30 21.41
N ILE A 206 -21.44 -11.01 21.79
CA ILE A 206 -21.24 -9.87 20.87
C ILE A 206 -19.78 -9.78 20.44
N GLU A 207 -18.85 -9.92 21.38
CA GLU A 207 -17.40 -9.94 21.09
C GLU A 207 -17.01 -11.12 20.21
N ALA A 208 -17.61 -12.30 20.42
CA ALA A 208 -17.39 -13.47 19.58
C ALA A 208 -17.88 -13.24 18.14
N MET A 209 -19.06 -12.64 17.97
CA MET A 209 -19.58 -12.29 16.64
C MET A 209 -18.70 -11.25 15.94
N ARG A 210 -18.25 -10.22 16.67
CA ARG A 210 -17.34 -9.20 16.15
C ARG A 210 -15.99 -9.81 15.73
N THR A 211 -15.44 -10.70 16.53
CA THR A 211 -14.18 -11.40 16.23
C THR A 211 -14.33 -12.24 14.96
N LYS A 212 -15.38 -13.06 14.89
CA LYS A 212 -15.71 -13.87 13.70
C LYS A 212 -15.85 -13.00 12.44
N LEU A 213 -16.53 -11.86 12.55
CA LEU A 213 -16.68 -10.91 11.44
C LEU A 213 -15.32 -10.34 10.99
N ASN A 214 -14.48 -9.89 11.93
CA ASN A 214 -13.16 -9.34 11.65
C ASN A 214 -12.22 -10.36 11.00
N GLU A 215 -12.21 -11.59 11.51
CA GLU A 215 -11.41 -12.68 10.96
C GLU A 215 -11.85 -13.03 9.54
N THR A 216 -13.16 -13.20 9.32
CA THR A 216 -13.70 -13.49 7.97
C THR A 216 -13.44 -12.34 6.99
N TYR A 217 -13.52 -11.08 7.46
CA TYR A 217 -13.19 -9.92 6.64
C TYR A 217 -11.69 -9.87 6.27
N ALA A 218 -10.81 -10.21 7.21
CA ALA A 218 -9.36 -10.26 6.96
C ALA A 218 -8.97 -11.35 5.94
N GLU A 219 -9.80 -12.38 5.78
CA GLU A 219 -9.65 -13.45 4.80
C GLU A 219 -10.20 -13.10 3.40
N LEU A 220 -10.76 -11.90 3.17
CA LEU A 220 -11.17 -11.46 1.84
C LEU A 220 -9.97 -11.37 0.90
N LEU A 221 -10.01 -12.16 -0.18
CA LEU A 221 -8.95 -12.23 -1.16
C LEU A 221 -9.39 -11.64 -2.51
N PRO A 222 -8.62 -10.71 -3.08
CA PRO A 222 -8.73 -10.36 -4.49
C PRO A 222 -8.34 -11.55 -5.38
N LEU A 223 -8.96 -11.67 -6.55
CA LEU A 223 -8.47 -12.56 -7.60
C LEU A 223 -7.13 -12.07 -8.13
N PRO A 224 -6.27 -12.96 -8.66
CA PRO A 224 -5.10 -12.54 -9.45
C PRO A 224 -5.50 -11.65 -10.63
N TYR A 225 -4.59 -10.79 -11.09
CA TYR A 225 -4.85 -10.03 -12.32
C TYR A 225 -4.85 -10.95 -13.54
N GLU A 226 -5.85 -10.78 -14.41
CA GLU A 226 -5.83 -11.34 -15.77
C GLU A 226 -4.74 -10.62 -16.56
N ARG A 227 -3.81 -11.36 -17.16
CA ARG A 227 -2.66 -10.81 -17.89
C ARG A 227 -2.55 -11.32 -19.32
N ASP A 228 -3.28 -12.38 -19.69
CA ASP A 228 -3.05 -13.06 -20.96
C ASP A 228 -3.52 -12.21 -22.14
N GLY A 229 -4.65 -11.50 -21.98
CA GLY A 229 -5.11 -10.54 -22.99
C GLY A 229 -4.08 -9.44 -23.25
N LEU A 230 -3.56 -8.86 -22.17
CA LEU A 230 -2.58 -7.78 -22.23
C LEU A 230 -1.21 -8.26 -22.78
N LYS A 231 -0.72 -9.43 -22.37
CA LYS A 231 0.51 -10.05 -22.90
C LYS A 231 0.42 -10.33 -24.41
N SER A 232 -0.74 -10.79 -24.87
CA SER A 232 -0.98 -11.02 -26.30
C SER A 232 -0.88 -9.71 -27.08
N LEU A 233 -1.55 -8.65 -26.61
CA LEU A 233 -1.48 -7.32 -27.25
C LEU A 233 -0.09 -6.69 -27.18
N ILE A 234 0.67 -6.88 -26.09
CA ILE A 234 2.07 -6.43 -26.01
C ILE A 234 2.90 -7.08 -27.12
N THR A 235 2.72 -8.38 -27.34
CA THR A 235 3.43 -9.10 -28.41
C THR A 235 3.04 -8.57 -29.79
N GLU A 236 1.75 -8.28 -30.01
CA GLU A 236 1.28 -7.69 -31.25
C GLU A 236 1.82 -6.27 -31.47
N ALA A 237 1.78 -5.41 -30.44
CA ALA A 237 2.31 -4.05 -30.48
C ALA A 237 3.81 -4.06 -30.82
N GLN A 238 4.59 -4.94 -30.20
CA GLN A 238 6.01 -5.09 -30.51
C GLN A 238 6.24 -5.49 -31.97
N LYS A 239 5.43 -6.42 -32.50
CA LYS A 239 5.48 -6.79 -33.91
C LYS A 239 5.14 -5.60 -34.82
N LYS A 240 4.17 -4.76 -34.45
CA LYS A 240 3.87 -3.53 -35.19
C LYS A 240 5.07 -2.59 -35.17
N ILE A 241 5.68 -2.36 -34.00
CA ILE A 241 6.88 -1.53 -33.86
C ILE A 241 8.01 -2.02 -34.78
N ASP A 242 8.28 -3.32 -34.81
CA ASP A 242 9.32 -3.91 -35.67
C ASP A 242 9.03 -3.76 -37.17
N GLN A 243 7.75 -3.60 -37.55
CA GLN A 243 7.33 -3.36 -38.93
C GLN A 243 7.42 -1.87 -39.34
N ASN A 244 7.59 -0.95 -38.38
CA ASN A 244 7.61 0.47 -38.64
C ASN A 244 8.84 0.88 -39.46
N GLY A 245 8.63 1.48 -40.63
CA GLY A 245 9.71 1.88 -41.55
C GLY A 245 10.12 0.78 -42.55
N ALA A 246 9.53 -0.42 -42.46
CA ALA A 246 9.75 -1.48 -43.44
C ALA A 246 9.00 -1.20 -44.75
N ASN A 247 9.51 -1.71 -45.87
CA ASN A 247 8.87 -1.62 -47.19
C ASN A 247 8.49 -0.17 -47.60
N ALA A 248 9.37 0.80 -47.29
CA ALA A 248 9.17 2.23 -47.60
C ALA A 248 7.87 2.83 -47.02
N THR A 249 7.35 2.24 -45.94
CA THR A 249 6.15 2.69 -45.24
C THR A 249 6.45 2.78 -43.75
N ARG A 250 6.00 3.84 -43.08
CA ARG A 250 6.08 3.98 -41.62
C ARG A 250 4.72 4.34 -41.05
N TYR A 251 4.55 4.25 -39.74
CA TYR A 251 3.39 4.81 -39.07
C TYR A 251 3.54 6.33 -38.93
N THR A 252 2.46 7.09 -38.95
CA THR A 252 2.50 8.52 -38.59
C THR A 252 3.06 8.67 -37.17
N LYS A 253 3.80 9.75 -36.91
CA LYS A 253 4.46 9.96 -35.61
C LYS A 253 3.45 9.93 -34.46
N ASP A 254 2.32 10.61 -34.61
CA ASP A 254 1.28 10.68 -33.57
C ASP A 254 0.69 9.29 -33.24
N SER A 255 0.36 8.49 -34.26
CA SER A 255 -0.19 7.14 -34.03
C SER A 255 0.84 6.19 -33.41
N PHE A 256 2.13 6.34 -33.76
CA PHE A 256 3.22 5.55 -33.19
C PHE A 256 3.53 5.95 -31.74
N ASP A 257 3.56 7.25 -31.43
CA ASP A 257 3.76 7.75 -30.07
C ASP A 257 2.60 7.32 -29.15
N ALA A 258 1.36 7.30 -29.66
CA ALA A 258 0.20 6.75 -28.95
C ALA A 258 0.34 5.24 -28.67
N LEU A 259 0.80 4.45 -29.65
CA LEU A 259 1.10 3.03 -29.47
C LEU A 259 2.14 2.81 -28.38
N ASN A 260 3.29 3.50 -28.45
CA ASN A 260 4.36 3.36 -27.48
C ASN A 260 3.92 3.75 -26.06
N SER A 261 3.10 4.80 -25.94
CA SER A 261 2.55 5.23 -24.64
C SER A 261 1.62 4.17 -24.04
N ALA A 262 0.74 3.59 -24.85
CA ALA A 262 -0.16 2.52 -24.40
C ALA A 262 0.60 1.23 -24.07
N LEU A 263 1.62 0.89 -24.87
CA LEU A 263 2.49 -0.26 -24.65
C LEU A 263 3.24 -0.15 -23.33
N ALA A 264 3.86 1.00 -23.04
CA ALA A 264 4.61 1.22 -21.81
C ALA A 264 3.73 1.03 -20.56
N LYS A 265 2.49 1.54 -20.58
CA LYS A 265 1.52 1.32 -19.49
C LYS A 265 1.18 -0.16 -19.34
N ALA A 266 0.97 -0.87 -20.46
CA ALA A 266 0.66 -2.30 -20.43
C ALA A 266 1.81 -3.14 -19.85
N GLU A 267 3.06 -2.86 -20.23
CA GLU A 267 4.24 -3.56 -19.71
C GLU A 267 4.43 -3.35 -18.21
N GLN A 268 4.17 -2.11 -17.72
CA GLN A 268 4.17 -1.81 -16.30
C GLN A 268 3.15 -2.68 -15.55
N LEU A 269 1.90 -2.73 -16.03
CA LEU A 269 0.84 -3.51 -15.39
C LEU A 269 1.12 -5.01 -15.37
N VAL A 270 1.60 -5.60 -16.47
CA VAL A 270 1.92 -7.04 -16.51
C VAL A 270 3.00 -7.43 -15.49
N SER A 271 3.88 -6.50 -15.14
CA SER A 271 4.94 -6.71 -14.14
C SER A 271 4.50 -6.55 -12.67
N LEU A 272 3.28 -6.05 -12.42
CA LEU A 272 2.77 -5.86 -11.07
C LEU A 272 2.49 -7.20 -10.38
N LYS A 273 2.78 -7.25 -9.08
CA LYS A 273 2.37 -8.35 -8.20
C LYS A 273 0.86 -8.29 -7.98
N ASP A 274 0.24 -9.46 -7.84
CA ASP A 274 -1.19 -9.56 -7.52
C ASP A 274 -1.51 -8.93 -6.17
N LEU A 275 -2.73 -8.42 -6.03
CA LEU A 275 -3.22 -7.91 -4.75
C LEU A 275 -3.41 -9.05 -3.77
N THR A 276 -3.01 -8.82 -2.52
CA THR A 276 -3.21 -9.76 -1.41
C THR A 276 -4.27 -9.29 -0.43
N THR A 277 -4.82 -8.09 -0.61
CA THR A 277 -5.86 -7.49 0.24
C THR A 277 -6.60 -6.40 -0.53
N ILE A 278 -7.83 -6.09 -0.09
CA ILE A 278 -8.61 -4.94 -0.57
C ILE A 278 -8.30 -3.63 0.17
N LYS A 279 -7.50 -3.70 1.24
CA LYS A 279 -7.16 -2.52 2.05
C LYS A 279 -6.17 -1.62 1.35
N VAL A 280 -6.46 -0.33 1.35
CA VAL A 280 -5.54 0.70 0.85
C VAL A 280 -4.26 0.66 1.69
N PRO A 281 -3.06 0.73 1.07
CA PRO A 281 -1.81 0.84 1.80
C PRO A 281 -1.80 2.00 2.80
N ALA A 282 -1.09 1.83 3.91
CA ALA A 282 -1.01 2.84 4.97
C ALA A 282 -0.39 4.18 4.53
N ASP A 283 0.32 4.19 3.40
CA ASP A 283 0.90 5.40 2.79
C ASP A 283 -0.09 6.20 1.92
N GLY A 284 -1.33 5.71 1.77
CA GLY A 284 -2.39 6.38 1.01
C GLY A 284 -2.24 6.26 -0.51
N SER A 285 -1.28 5.47 -1.00
CA SER A 285 -1.12 5.24 -2.44
C SER A 285 -2.35 4.53 -3.01
N PRO A 286 -2.90 4.99 -4.15
CA PRO A 286 -4.05 4.33 -4.76
C PRO A 286 -3.69 2.90 -5.18
N LEU A 287 -4.57 1.96 -4.89
CA LEU A 287 -4.45 0.58 -5.34
C LEU A 287 -4.66 0.53 -6.86
N VAL A 288 -3.73 -0.11 -7.57
CA VAL A 288 -4.00 -0.52 -8.96
C VAL A 288 -5.01 -1.67 -8.88
N THR A 289 -6.14 -1.58 -9.59
CA THR A 289 -7.22 -2.59 -9.55
C THR A 289 -7.32 -3.36 -10.86
N HIS A 290 -8.14 -4.41 -10.90
CA HIS A 290 -8.41 -5.17 -12.14
C HIS A 290 -8.98 -4.29 -13.25
N ARG A 291 -9.71 -3.22 -12.93
CA ARG A 291 -10.18 -2.23 -13.91
C ARG A 291 -9.03 -1.62 -14.70
N ALA A 292 -7.89 -1.35 -14.06
CA ALA A 292 -6.74 -0.77 -14.74
C ALA A 292 -6.18 -1.70 -15.84
N PHE A 293 -6.24 -3.02 -15.63
CA PHE A 293 -5.87 -4.02 -16.62
C PHE A 293 -6.89 -4.02 -17.77
N ASP A 294 -8.19 -4.08 -17.45
CA ASP A 294 -9.27 -4.06 -18.46
C ASP A 294 -9.22 -2.79 -19.33
N GLU A 295 -8.94 -1.63 -18.73
CA GLU A 295 -8.79 -0.34 -19.42
C GLU A 295 -7.51 -0.28 -20.26
N SER A 296 -6.39 -0.80 -19.74
CA SER A 296 -5.13 -0.83 -20.47
C SER A 296 -5.18 -1.77 -21.67
N GLU A 297 -5.89 -2.90 -21.56
CA GLU A 297 -6.11 -3.80 -22.68
C GLU A 297 -6.89 -3.10 -23.80
N LYS A 298 -7.98 -2.42 -23.45
CA LYS A 298 -8.78 -1.63 -24.41
C LYS A 298 -7.95 -0.52 -25.06
N ALA A 299 -7.17 0.21 -24.26
CA ALA A 299 -6.36 1.32 -24.75
C ALA A 299 -5.25 0.82 -25.71
N LEU A 300 -4.55 -0.25 -25.36
CA LEU A 300 -3.51 -0.82 -26.22
C LEU A 300 -4.10 -1.36 -27.52
N ARG A 301 -5.24 -2.06 -27.46
CA ARG A 301 -5.94 -2.53 -28.67
C ARG A 301 -6.35 -1.37 -29.57
N ALA A 302 -6.96 -0.33 -29.02
CA ALA A 302 -7.34 0.86 -29.77
C ALA A 302 -6.13 1.57 -30.39
N ALA A 303 -4.98 1.60 -29.71
CA ALA A 303 -3.75 2.16 -30.26
C ALA A 303 -3.17 1.32 -31.40
N ILE A 304 -3.24 -0.01 -31.32
CA ILE A 304 -2.85 -0.93 -32.41
C ILE A 304 -3.77 -0.74 -33.62
N ASP A 305 -5.09 -0.72 -33.41
CA ASP A 305 -6.10 -0.59 -34.47
C ASP A 305 -6.08 0.80 -35.10
N GLY A 306 -5.69 1.83 -34.33
CA GLY A 306 -5.61 3.23 -34.75
C GLY A 306 -4.32 3.61 -35.49
N LEU A 307 -3.42 2.66 -35.76
CA LEU A 307 -2.19 2.93 -36.49
C LEU A 307 -2.48 3.42 -37.91
N GLN A 308 -1.89 4.56 -38.27
CA GLN A 308 -1.99 5.13 -39.60
C GLN A 308 -0.64 5.08 -40.28
N THR A 309 -0.60 4.71 -41.56
CA THR A 309 0.64 4.61 -42.32
C THR A 309 0.84 5.80 -43.26
N GLU A 310 2.10 6.12 -43.52
CA GLU A 310 2.52 7.11 -44.50
C GLU A 310 3.74 6.60 -45.30
N PRO A 311 3.93 7.08 -46.54
CA PRO A 311 5.15 6.80 -47.31
C PRO A 311 6.39 7.31 -46.57
N PHE A 312 7.47 6.55 -46.64
CA PHE A 312 8.70 6.84 -45.92
C PHE A 312 9.93 6.50 -46.74
N THR A 313 10.89 7.41 -46.73
CA THR A 313 12.26 7.16 -47.18
C THR A 313 13.18 7.45 -46.00
N GLN A 314 13.97 6.46 -45.60
CA GLN A 314 14.89 6.61 -44.48
C GLN A 314 16.03 7.56 -44.85
N VAL A 315 16.26 8.57 -44.01
CA VAL A 315 17.47 9.40 -44.08
C VAL A 315 18.68 8.51 -43.84
N ASN A 316 19.74 8.68 -44.62
CA ASN A 316 20.98 7.92 -44.42
C ASN A 316 21.64 8.33 -43.10
N LEU A 317 21.80 7.36 -42.19
CA LEU A 317 22.35 7.57 -40.85
C LEU A 317 23.79 7.08 -40.70
N ASP A 318 24.41 6.53 -41.75
CA ASP A 318 25.68 5.82 -41.65
C ASP A 318 26.81 6.73 -41.17
N ALA A 319 26.87 7.96 -41.68
CA ALA A 319 27.86 8.95 -41.25
C ALA A 319 27.69 9.35 -39.78
N LEU A 320 26.43 9.54 -39.33
CA LEU A 320 26.13 9.87 -37.94
C LEU A 320 26.46 8.69 -37.01
N LYS A 321 26.10 7.46 -37.39
CA LYS A 321 26.43 6.24 -36.63
C LYS A 321 27.94 6.03 -36.51
N ALA A 322 28.69 6.23 -37.59
CA ALA A 322 30.15 6.14 -37.56
C ALA A 322 30.78 7.19 -36.61
N LEU A 323 30.27 8.42 -36.63
CA LEU A 323 30.71 9.48 -35.71
C LEU A 323 30.35 9.17 -34.25
N TYR A 324 29.14 8.64 -34.04
CA TYR A 324 28.67 8.19 -32.73
C TYR A 324 29.57 7.08 -32.17
N ASP A 325 29.88 6.05 -32.96
CA ASP A 325 30.75 4.94 -32.56
C ASP A 325 32.17 5.43 -32.24
N GLN A 326 32.68 6.38 -33.02
CA GLN A 326 33.95 7.05 -32.74
C GLN A 326 33.92 7.78 -31.39
N ALA A 327 32.81 8.47 -31.07
CA ALA A 327 32.63 9.18 -29.80
C ALA A 327 32.57 8.20 -28.62
N VAL A 328 31.81 7.12 -28.73
CA VAL A 328 31.69 6.06 -27.70
C VAL A 328 33.04 5.39 -27.44
N ALA A 329 33.82 5.12 -28.49
CA ALA A 329 35.13 4.48 -28.37
C ALA A 329 36.27 5.42 -27.97
N LYS A 330 35.99 6.73 -27.80
CA LYS A 330 37.04 7.73 -27.56
C LYS A 330 37.76 7.50 -26.24
N THR A 331 39.08 7.49 -26.29
CA THR A 331 40.00 7.42 -25.15
C THR A 331 41.05 8.53 -25.24
N PRO A 332 41.56 9.02 -24.11
CA PRO A 332 42.69 9.94 -24.09
C PRO A 332 43.98 9.17 -24.44
N LYS A 333 45.03 9.90 -24.83
CA LYS A 333 46.37 9.32 -24.99
C LYS A 333 46.91 8.78 -23.65
N ASP A 334 47.82 7.81 -23.74
CA ASP A 334 48.52 7.26 -22.57
C ASP A 334 49.17 8.37 -21.73
N GLY A 335 48.89 8.36 -20.43
CA GLY A 335 49.37 9.39 -19.49
C GLY A 335 48.57 10.71 -19.51
N TYR A 336 47.46 10.78 -20.23
CA TYR A 336 46.53 11.90 -20.25
C TYR A 336 45.12 11.47 -19.84
N THR A 337 44.30 12.46 -19.48
CA THR A 337 42.86 12.33 -19.26
C THR A 337 42.12 13.43 -20.01
N PHE A 338 40.79 13.37 -20.07
CA PHE A 338 39.99 14.48 -20.59
C PHE A 338 39.68 15.49 -19.49
N SER A 339 39.58 16.76 -19.85
CA SER A 339 39.00 17.79 -18.98
C SER A 339 37.57 17.42 -18.61
N LYS A 340 37.16 17.68 -17.36
CA LYS A 340 35.82 17.37 -16.84
C LYS A 340 34.70 17.91 -17.73
N ASP A 341 34.70 19.20 -18.02
CA ASP A 341 33.65 19.84 -18.82
C ASP A 341 33.56 19.24 -20.24
N GLY A 342 34.71 18.91 -20.84
CA GLY A 342 34.76 18.29 -22.15
C GLY A 342 34.16 16.89 -22.19
N ILE A 343 34.45 16.04 -21.19
CA ILE A 343 33.91 14.68 -21.16
C ILE A 343 32.42 14.64 -20.80
N GLU A 344 31.97 15.54 -19.91
CA GLU A 344 30.54 15.71 -19.60
C GLU A 344 29.75 16.15 -20.84
N ALA A 345 30.27 17.11 -21.61
CA ALA A 345 29.66 17.54 -22.87
C ALA A 345 29.62 16.41 -23.91
N LEU A 346 30.68 15.59 -24.02
CA LEU A 346 30.70 14.43 -24.91
C LEU A 346 29.67 13.38 -24.51
N HIS A 347 29.57 13.04 -23.22
CA HIS A 347 28.57 12.08 -22.74
C HIS A 347 27.15 12.57 -23.00
N ALA A 348 26.86 13.84 -22.76
CA ALA A 348 25.54 14.41 -23.06
C ALA A 348 25.22 14.33 -24.56
N ALA A 349 26.18 14.61 -25.44
CA ALA A 349 26.00 14.49 -26.89
C ALA A 349 25.81 13.03 -27.35
N ILE A 350 26.54 12.08 -26.74
CA ILE A 350 26.36 10.64 -26.96
C ILE A 350 24.96 10.20 -26.52
N GLU A 351 24.52 10.56 -25.32
CA GLU A 351 23.20 10.21 -24.77
C GLU A 351 22.08 10.77 -25.65
N ALA A 352 22.15 12.04 -26.04
CA ALA A 352 21.17 12.67 -26.93
C ALA A 352 21.11 12.02 -28.31
N THR A 353 22.27 11.62 -28.86
CA THR A 353 22.32 10.94 -30.18
C THR A 353 21.79 9.51 -30.10
N ALA A 354 22.14 8.78 -29.04
CA ALA A 354 21.71 7.41 -28.81
C ALA A 354 20.18 7.31 -28.72
N ALA A 355 19.54 8.24 -28.01
CA ALA A 355 18.09 8.30 -27.87
C ALA A 355 17.37 8.36 -29.23
N GLU A 356 17.94 9.07 -30.20
CA GLU A 356 17.32 9.23 -31.52
C GLU A 356 17.62 8.01 -32.42
N ILE A 357 18.87 7.53 -32.44
CA ILE A 357 19.28 6.39 -33.29
C ILE A 357 18.59 5.09 -32.88
N PHE A 358 18.42 4.84 -31.58
CA PHE A 358 17.97 3.54 -31.09
C PHE A 358 16.48 3.47 -30.77
N THR A 359 15.80 4.59 -30.55
CA THR A 359 14.38 4.59 -30.19
C THR A 359 13.47 4.71 -31.41
N ALA A 360 13.74 5.64 -32.32
CA ALA A 360 12.82 5.91 -33.42
C ALA A 360 13.52 6.49 -34.68
N PRO A 361 14.56 5.82 -35.22
CA PRO A 361 15.38 6.35 -36.32
C PRO A 361 14.56 6.68 -37.58
N GLN A 362 13.41 6.05 -37.76
CA GLN A 362 12.48 6.28 -38.87
C GLN A 362 11.78 7.64 -38.83
N TYR A 363 11.86 8.41 -37.75
CA TYR A 363 11.29 9.77 -37.66
C TYR A 363 12.32 10.89 -37.70
N MET A 364 13.61 10.56 -37.85
CA MET A 364 14.63 11.58 -38.03
C MET A 364 14.55 12.20 -39.43
N ASP A 365 14.68 13.52 -39.47
CA ASP A 365 14.85 14.29 -40.70
C ASP A 365 16.31 14.75 -40.87
N GLU A 366 16.64 15.31 -42.04
CA GLU A 366 17.99 15.78 -42.36
C GLU A 366 18.47 16.88 -41.42
N GLN A 367 17.57 17.77 -40.97
CA GLN A 367 17.89 18.86 -40.07
C GLN A 367 18.34 18.33 -38.70
N LYS A 368 17.62 17.34 -38.17
CA LYS A 368 17.94 16.70 -36.90
C LYS A 368 19.23 15.89 -37.01
N VAL A 369 19.45 15.16 -38.10
CA VAL A 369 20.71 14.45 -38.35
C VAL A 369 21.89 15.42 -38.38
N GLN A 370 21.75 16.55 -39.05
CA GLN A 370 22.78 17.59 -39.09
C GLN A 370 23.03 18.18 -37.69
N GLN A 371 21.98 18.49 -36.92
CA GLN A 371 22.08 18.99 -35.56
C GLN A 371 22.86 18.04 -34.64
N LEU A 372 22.54 16.74 -34.66
CA LEU A 372 23.24 15.73 -33.86
C LEU A 372 24.69 15.55 -34.31
N THR A 373 24.93 15.60 -35.61
CA THR A 373 26.28 15.56 -36.18
C THR A 373 27.12 16.73 -35.68
N ASP A 374 26.61 17.95 -35.75
CA ASP A 374 27.31 19.16 -35.31
C ASP A 374 27.56 19.16 -33.79
N ALA A 375 26.59 18.66 -33.01
CA ALA A 375 26.74 18.52 -31.56
C ALA A 375 27.84 17.53 -31.20
N LEU A 376 27.85 16.32 -31.78
CA LEU A 376 28.90 15.33 -31.56
C LEU A 376 30.26 15.83 -32.02
N GLN A 377 30.36 16.44 -33.21
CA GLN A 377 31.61 17.01 -33.69
C GLN A 377 32.12 18.13 -32.78
N SER A 378 31.24 19.00 -32.31
CA SER A 378 31.61 20.09 -31.40
C SER A 378 32.10 19.53 -30.06
N ALA A 379 31.43 18.54 -29.49
CA ALA A 379 31.85 17.88 -28.26
C ALA A 379 33.20 17.17 -28.43
N LEU A 380 33.41 16.46 -29.54
CA LEU A 380 34.69 15.82 -29.87
C LEU A 380 35.83 16.83 -30.04
N LYS A 381 35.58 17.97 -30.70
CA LYS A 381 36.56 19.06 -30.85
C LYS A 381 36.85 19.76 -29.52
N GLY A 382 35.85 19.83 -28.63
CA GLY A 382 35.97 20.41 -27.30
C GLY A 382 36.67 19.53 -26.26
N LEU A 383 37.02 18.29 -26.60
CA LEU A 383 37.80 17.42 -25.73
C LEU A 383 39.24 17.94 -25.59
N ASN A 384 39.55 18.48 -24.43
CA ASN A 384 40.90 18.87 -24.06
C ASN A 384 41.57 17.76 -23.26
N GLU A 385 42.78 17.37 -23.66
CA GLU A 385 43.59 16.41 -22.91
C GLU A 385 44.42 17.12 -21.84
N VAL A 386 44.34 16.62 -20.61
CA VAL A 386 45.09 17.10 -19.44
C VAL A 386 46.07 16.01 -19.03
N LYS A 387 47.33 16.38 -18.81
CA LYS A 387 48.36 15.42 -18.40
C LYS A 387 48.09 14.92 -16.98
N LEU A 388 48.10 13.60 -16.80
CA LEU A 388 47.96 12.98 -15.48
C LEU A 388 49.26 13.13 -14.69
N ASP A 389 49.16 13.22 -13.36
CA ASP A 389 50.31 13.20 -12.45
C ASP A 389 50.57 11.75 -11.98
N PRO A 390 51.61 11.06 -12.48
CA PRO A 390 51.88 9.67 -12.11
C PRO A 390 52.13 9.46 -10.61
N LYS A 391 52.46 10.52 -9.85
CA LYS A 391 52.62 10.45 -8.40
C LYS A 391 51.30 10.25 -7.66
N ARG A 392 50.17 10.49 -8.33
CA ARG A 392 48.81 10.26 -7.82
C ARG A 392 48.25 8.89 -8.26
N ALA A 393 49.12 7.92 -8.52
CA ALA A 393 48.69 6.56 -8.83
C ALA A 393 48.02 5.90 -7.61
N PHE A 394 46.95 5.15 -7.84
CA PHE A 394 46.26 4.35 -6.84
C PHE A 394 45.64 3.09 -7.45
N LYS A 395 45.05 2.24 -6.61
CA LYS A 395 44.42 0.98 -7.03
C LYS A 395 42.90 1.08 -6.89
N VAL A 396 42.18 0.71 -7.94
CA VAL A 396 40.74 0.43 -7.88
C VAL A 396 40.56 -1.06 -7.66
N LYS A 397 39.84 -1.44 -6.60
CA LYS A 397 39.44 -2.82 -6.35
C LYS A 397 38.16 -3.10 -7.12
N VAL A 398 38.17 -4.08 -8.02
CA VAL A 398 36.98 -4.50 -8.75
C VAL A 398 36.35 -5.68 -8.04
N MET A 399 35.05 -5.61 -7.79
CA MET A 399 34.28 -6.63 -7.08
C MET A 399 33.06 -7.04 -7.91
N TYR A 400 32.60 -8.28 -7.76
CA TYR A 400 31.52 -8.85 -8.57
C TYR A 400 30.38 -9.31 -7.66
N ALA A 401 29.16 -8.79 -7.87
CA ALA A 401 28.02 -9.04 -6.99
C ALA A 401 26.77 -9.51 -7.75
N HIS A 402 25.89 -10.26 -7.09
CA HIS A 402 24.60 -10.73 -7.60
C HIS A 402 23.49 -10.60 -6.52
N PRO A 403 22.20 -10.68 -6.88
CA PRO A 403 21.12 -10.72 -5.89
C PRO A 403 21.29 -11.89 -4.92
N THR A 404 20.98 -11.67 -3.65
CA THR A 404 20.94 -12.74 -2.63
C THR A 404 19.89 -13.78 -3.01
N ASP A 405 20.28 -15.05 -3.07
CA ASP A 405 19.36 -16.14 -3.35
C ASP A 405 18.33 -16.30 -2.22
N GLY A 406 17.04 -16.22 -2.55
CA GLY A 406 15.95 -16.31 -1.56
C GLY A 406 15.76 -15.06 -0.68
N GLY A 407 16.41 -13.94 -1.02
CA GLY A 407 16.28 -12.69 -0.27
C GLY A 407 14.86 -12.12 -0.29
N VAL A 408 14.43 -11.56 0.85
CA VAL A 408 13.12 -10.86 1.00
C VAL A 408 13.01 -9.58 0.16
N SER A 409 14.13 -9.12 -0.40
CA SER A 409 14.21 -7.94 -1.28
C SER A 409 15.26 -8.16 -2.38
N PRO A 410 14.98 -7.75 -3.63
CA PRO A 410 15.96 -7.76 -4.71
C PRO A 410 17.10 -6.76 -4.53
N LEU A 411 17.05 -5.91 -3.49
CA LEU A 411 18.10 -4.96 -3.13
C LEU A 411 19.22 -5.60 -2.28
N LEU A 412 18.99 -6.79 -1.73
CA LEU A 412 20.02 -7.54 -0.99
C LEU A 412 20.97 -8.18 -2.00
N LYS A 413 22.27 -8.01 -1.77
CA LYS A 413 23.33 -8.41 -2.70
C LYS A 413 24.39 -9.23 -1.97
N GLU A 414 24.95 -10.19 -2.69
CA GLU A 414 26.08 -11.02 -2.27
C GLU A 414 27.20 -10.93 -3.32
N TYR A 415 28.45 -11.16 -2.89
CA TYR A 415 29.59 -11.18 -3.79
C TYR A 415 29.85 -12.60 -4.28
N PHE A 416 30.25 -12.75 -5.54
CA PHE A 416 30.80 -14.01 -6.02
C PHE A 416 32.06 -14.35 -5.23
N THR A 417 32.18 -15.59 -4.77
CA THR A 417 33.32 -16.07 -3.99
C THR A 417 34.13 -17.11 -4.72
N ASP A 418 35.41 -17.20 -4.38
CA ASP A 418 36.29 -18.30 -4.79
C ASP A 418 35.98 -19.60 -4.03
N GLU A 419 36.73 -20.67 -4.32
CA GLU A 419 36.59 -21.97 -3.67
C GLU A 419 36.81 -21.91 -2.14
N ALA A 420 37.54 -20.91 -1.66
CA ALA A 420 37.82 -20.68 -0.25
C ALA A 420 36.81 -19.73 0.42
N GLN A 421 35.70 -19.40 -0.25
CA GLN A 421 34.64 -18.49 0.22
C GLN A 421 35.10 -17.03 0.40
N ASN A 422 36.20 -16.62 -0.23
CA ASN A 422 36.60 -15.22 -0.26
C ASN A 422 35.98 -14.52 -1.48
N PRO A 423 35.56 -13.25 -1.38
CA PRO A 423 35.09 -12.50 -2.54
C PRO A 423 36.13 -12.50 -3.67
N ILE A 424 35.70 -12.80 -4.89
CA ILE A 424 36.52 -12.68 -6.09
C ILE A 424 36.74 -11.19 -6.36
N THR A 425 38.01 -10.80 -6.50
CA THR A 425 38.38 -9.39 -6.69
C THR A 425 39.53 -9.26 -7.68
N GLU A 426 39.52 -8.18 -8.45
CA GLU A 426 40.61 -7.79 -9.35
C GLU A 426 41.17 -6.42 -8.97
N ILE A 427 42.40 -6.13 -9.38
CA ILE A 427 43.05 -4.85 -9.12
C ILE A 427 43.29 -4.12 -10.43
N LEU A 428 42.70 -2.93 -10.55
CA LEU A 428 42.88 -2.03 -11.67
C LEU A 428 43.80 -0.87 -11.24
N PRO A 429 45.06 -0.82 -11.70
CA PRO A 429 45.96 0.29 -11.43
C PRO A 429 45.56 1.51 -12.27
N VAL A 430 45.45 2.67 -11.64
CA VAL A 430 45.01 3.92 -12.27
C VAL A 430 45.75 5.13 -11.69
N VAL A 431 45.63 6.27 -12.35
CA VAL A 431 46.04 7.58 -11.82
C VAL A 431 44.81 8.41 -11.48
N ASP A 432 44.86 9.18 -10.40
CA ASP A 432 43.78 10.08 -10.01
C ASP A 432 43.39 11.06 -11.13
N GLY A 433 42.10 11.09 -11.46
CA GLY A 433 41.51 11.81 -12.59
C GLY A 433 41.55 11.06 -13.92
N GLN A 434 42.05 9.84 -14.00
CA GLN A 434 42.14 9.07 -15.25
C GLN A 434 40.76 8.66 -15.76
N TYR A 435 40.43 9.04 -17.00
CA TYR A 435 39.22 8.57 -17.67
C TYR A 435 39.38 7.12 -18.13
N MET A 436 38.42 6.28 -17.76
CA MET A 436 38.37 4.86 -18.07
C MET A 436 37.28 4.60 -19.11
N ASN A 437 37.58 3.74 -20.09
CA ASN A 437 36.63 3.27 -21.10
C ASN A 437 36.91 1.79 -21.39
N ILE A 438 36.22 0.93 -20.65
CA ILE A 438 36.49 -0.51 -20.56
C ILE A 438 35.40 -1.26 -21.33
N PRO A 439 35.73 -1.94 -22.45
CA PRO A 439 34.74 -2.75 -23.14
C PRO A 439 34.28 -3.91 -22.25
N LEU A 440 33.02 -4.35 -22.37
CA LEU A 440 32.52 -5.49 -21.57
C LEU A 440 33.18 -6.83 -21.95
N SER A 441 33.89 -6.89 -23.07
CA SER A 441 34.73 -8.02 -23.47
C SER A 441 36.11 -8.01 -22.79
N ASP A 442 36.43 -6.97 -22.01
CA ASP A 442 37.68 -6.89 -21.27
C ASP A 442 37.71 -7.96 -20.15
N PRO A 443 38.84 -8.66 -19.94
CA PRO A 443 38.98 -9.67 -18.88
C PRO A 443 38.67 -9.16 -17.46
N LEU A 444 38.71 -7.85 -17.23
CA LEU A 444 38.31 -7.23 -15.97
C LEU A 444 36.81 -7.42 -15.68
N VAL A 445 35.96 -7.56 -16.71
CA VAL A 445 34.55 -7.93 -16.57
C VAL A 445 34.45 -9.45 -16.70
N LYS A 446 34.37 -10.14 -15.55
CA LYS A 446 34.41 -11.59 -15.50
C LYS A 446 33.13 -12.21 -16.06
N ASP A 447 33.27 -13.41 -16.61
CA ASP A 447 32.16 -14.24 -17.03
C ASP A 447 31.78 -15.22 -15.91
N PHE A 448 30.55 -15.11 -15.41
CA PHE A 448 29.98 -16.03 -14.44
C PHE A 448 28.89 -16.87 -15.12
N PRO A 449 28.95 -18.21 -15.08
CA PRO A 449 27.94 -19.06 -15.70
C PRO A 449 26.52 -18.74 -15.20
N GLY A 450 25.58 -18.53 -16.12
CA GLY A 450 24.17 -18.22 -15.79
C GLY A 450 23.93 -16.77 -15.35
N TYR A 451 24.91 -15.89 -15.48
CA TYR A 451 24.83 -14.48 -15.07
C TYR A 451 25.30 -13.52 -16.17
N LEU A 452 24.66 -12.35 -16.24
CA LEU A 452 25.02 -11.24 -17.14
C LEU A 452 25.31 -9.97 -16.35
N PRO A 453 26.36 -9.21 -16.69
CA PRO A 453 26.64 -7.93 -16.06
C PRO A 453 25.56 -6.90 -16.45
N THR A 454 25.03 -6.18 -15.47
CA THR A 454 23.92 -5.23 -15.68
C THR A 454 24.23 -3.81 -15.21
N ASN A 455 24.89 -3.66 -14.06
CA ASN A 455 25.17 -2.34 -13.46
C ASN A 455 26.63 -2.24 -13.01
N PHE A 456 27.18 -1.02 -13.07
CA PHE A 456 28.55 -0.72 -12.67
C PHE A 456 28.52 0.45 -11.69
N LEU A 457 29.09 0.27 -10.51
CA LEU A 457 29.03 1.22 -9.41
C LEU A 457 30.45 1.59 -8.99
N TYR A 458 30.80 2.86 -9.09
CA TYR A 458 32.14 3.35 -8.78
C TYR A 458 32.11 4.27 -7.57
N GLY A 459 32.96 4.01 -6.58
CA GLY A 459 33.14 4.89 -5.41
C GLY A 459 32.13 4.72 -4.28
N SER A 460 31.23 3.73 -4.36
CA SER A 460 30.23 3.44 -3.33
C SER A 460 30.01 1.92 -3.24
N ASP A 461 30.09 1.39 -2.01
CA ASP A 461 29.82 -0.02 -1.72
C ASP A 461 28.30 -0.29 -1.55
N ASP A 462 27.49 0.75 -1.27
CA ASP A 462 26.03 0.67 -1.07
C ASP A 462 25.21 0.92 -2.35
N GLY A 463 25.86 1.28 -3.45
CA GLY A 463 25.23 1.55 -4.75
C GLY A 463 24.48 2.88 -4.85
N SER A 464 24.69 3.81 -3.91
CA SER A 464 24.07 5.14 -3.89
C SER A 464 24.64 6.11 -4.93
N LEU A 465 25.87 5.89 -5.41
CA LEU A 465 26.55 6.78 -6.37
C LEU A 465 26.81 6.06 -7.71
N GLN A 466 26.04 6.43 -8.74
CA GLN A 466 26.23 5.96 -10.12
C GLN A 466 27.27 6.82 -10.85
N LEU A 467 28.55 6.69 -10.49
CA LEU A 467 29.65 7.42 -11.15
C LEU A 467 30.22 6.72 -12.38
N ALA A 468 29.83 5.46 -12.61
CA ALA A 468 30.11 4.74 -13.85
C ALA A 468 28.88 4.70 -14.74
N LYS A 469 29.08 4.88 -16.05
CA LYS A 469 28.05 4.81 -17.09
C LYS A 469 28.35 3.66 -18.03
N VAL A 470 27.30 3.08 -18.62
CA VAL A 470 27.45 2.11 -19.70
C VAL A 470 27.07 2.80 -21.01
N LEU A 471 28.04 2.92 -21.91
CA LEU A 471 27.82 3.38 -23.28
C LEU A 471 27.67 2.16 -24.20
N ARG A 472 26.86 2.28 -25.25
CA ARG A 472 26.62 1.23 -26.24
C ARG A 472 26.93 1.77 -27.63
N ASP A 473 27.69 1.06 -28.44
CA ASP A 473 27.91 1.44 -29.83
C ASP A 473 26.73 1.00 -30.73
N SER A 474 26.72 1.44 -31.99
CA SER A 474 25.68 1.14 -32.96
C SER A 474 25.52 -0.36 -33.27
N SER A 475 26.56 -1.16 -32.99
CA SER A 475 26.56 -2.62 -33.14
C SER A 475 26.06 -3.37 -31.90
N GLY A 476 25.76 -2.65 -30.82
CA GLY A 476 25.29 -3.20 -29.55
C GLY A 476 26.39 -3.59 -28.56
N LYS A 477 27.67 -3.34 -28.87
CA LYS A 477 28.76 -3.61 -27.93
C LYS A 477 28.78 -2.52 -26.87
N GLN A 478 28.97 -2.94 -25.62
CA GLN A 478 28.88 -2.07 -24.46
C GLN A 478 30.27 -1.78 -23.89
N ARG A 479 30.42 -0.60 -23.30
CA ARG A 479 31.64 -0.14 -22.65
C ARG A 479 31.28 0.61 -21.36
N VAL A 480 32.01 0.33 -20.30
CA VAL A 480 31.88 1.03 -19.02
C VAL A 480 32.81 2.24 -19.04
N VAL A 481 32.28 3.41 -18.72
CA VAL A 481 33.04 4.64 -18.66
C VAL A 481 32.91 5.31 -17.30
N PHE A 482 34.01 5.83 -16.77
CA PHE A 482 34.06 6.58 -15.52
C PHE A 482 35.37 7.36 -15.41
N THR A 483 35.40 8.38 -14.55
CA THR A 483 36.64 9.07 -14.18
C THR A 483 37.15 8.51 -12.87
N ALA A 484 38.31 7.87 -12.89
CA ALA A 484 38.89 7.23 -11.72
C ALA A 484 39.38 8.28 -10.73
N THR A 485 38.75 8.34 -9.56
CA THR A 485 39.10 9.26 -8.47
C THR A 485 38.93 8.56 -7.14
N ALA A 486 39.74 8.92 -6.15
CA ALA A 486 39.60 8.40 -4.80
C ALA A 486 39.79 9.51 -3.76
N ALA A 487 38.93 9.51 -2.73
CA ALA A 487 39.06 10.42 -1.60
C ALA A 487 40.41 10.22 -0.85
N ASN A 488 40.89 8.98 -0.81
CA ASN A 488 42.20 8.62 -0.28
C ASN A 488 42.93 7.67 -1.24
N LEU A 489 44.03 8.15 -1.82
CA LEU A 489 44.83 7.39 -2.81
C LEU A 489 45.52 6.16 -2.20
N GLN A 490 45.77 6.13 -0.89
CA GLN A 490 46.42 4.99 -0.23
C GLN A 490 45.46 3.80 -0.07
N THR A 491 44.20 4.08 0.31
CA THR A 491 43.16 3.06 0.45
C THR A 491 42.55 2.69 -0.90
N GLY A 492 42.58 3.60 -1.86
CA GLY A 492 41.97 3.43 -3.17
C GLY A 492 40.44 3.53 -3.11
N THR A 493 39.76 2.88 -4.04
CA THR A 493 38.30 2.85 -4.13
C THR A 493 37.81 1.57 -4.82
N THR A 494 36.49 1.36 -4.88
CA THR A 494 35.86 0.15 -5.42
C THR A 494 35.10 0.43 -6.71
N LEU A 495 35.20 -0.48 -7.67
CA LEU A 495 34.25 -0.66 -8.77
C LEU A 495 33.48 -1.96 -8.56
N VAL A 496 32.18 -1.88 -8.32
CA VAL A 496 31.32 -3.07 -8.19
C VAL A 496 30.62 -3.33 -9.52
N VAL A 497 30.80 -4.52 -10.07
CA VAL A 497 30.08 -5.04 -11.24
C VAL A 497 28.94 -5.92 -10.74
N PHE A 498 27.70 -5.53 -11.03
CA PHE A 498 26.52 -6.27 -10.63
C PHE A 498 26.05 -7.18 -11.76
N TYR A 499 25.61 -8.39 -11.39
CA TYR A 499 25.14 -9.42 -12.30
C TYR A 499 23.72 -9.86 -11.97
N GLU A 500 22.94 -10.15 -12.99
CA GLU A 500 21.62 -10.78 -12.86
C GLU A 500 21.58 -12.13 -13.57
N LYS A 501 20.69 -13.02 -13.12
CA LYS A 501 20.51 -14.34 -13.75
C LYS A 501 20.07 -14.17 -15.20
N GLY A 502 20.83 -14.77 -16.12
CA GLY A 502 20.59 -14.69 -17.56
C GLY A 502 21.68 -15.43 -18.34
N GLU A 503 21.32 -15.93 -19.53
CA GLU A 503 22.27 -16.60 -20.41
C GLU A 503 22.77 -15.66 -21.50
N LYS A 504 24.07 -15.70 -21.81
CA LYS A 504 24.59 -15.01 -22.99
C LYS A 504 23.94 -15.61 -24.24
N PRO A 505 23.44 -14.79 -25.19
CA PRO A 505 23.02 -15.29 -26.49
C PRO A 505 24.17 -16.05 -27.13
N ALA A 506 23.92 -17.23 -27.69
CA ALA A 506 24.94 -18.03 -28.35
C ALA A 506 25.62 -17.20 -29.47
N THR A 507 26.90 -16.88 -29.29
CA THR A 507 27.70 -16.21 -30.32
C THR A 507 28.00 -17.19 -31.44
N GLY A 508 27.21 -17.14 -32.52
CA GLY A 508 27.40 -18.00 -33.68
C GLY A 508 26.27 -17.94 -34.70
N THR A 509 26.11 -16.81 -35.39
CA THR A 509 25.60 -16.80 -36.77
C THR A 509 26.22 -15.60 -37.48
N THR A 510 27.13 -15.89 -38.40
CA THR A 510 27.56 -14.95 -39.44
C THR A 510 26.33 -14.34 -40.09
N VAL A 511 26.24 -13.01 -40.07
CA VAL A 511 25.33 -12.29 -40.97
C VAL A 511 25.87 -12.52 -42.38
N THR A 512 25.26 -13.44 -43.10
CA THR A 512 25.41 -13.48 -44.56
C THR A 512 24.62 -12.30 -45.11
N GLU A 513 25.29 -11.42 -45.85
CA GLU A 513 24.63 -10.36 -46.61
C GLU A 513 23.52 -10.95 -47.51
N PRO A 514 22.40 -10.23 -47.72
CA PRO A 514 21.39 -10.68 -48.67
C PRO A 514 21.90 -10.48 -50.10
N SER A 515 22.46 -11.54 -50.69
CA SER A 515 22.60 -11.67 -52.14
C SER A 515 21.22 -11.77 -52.79
N GLY A 516 20.99 -11.00 -53.84
CA GLY A 516 19.69 -10.83 -54.48
C GLY A 516 19.10 -12.04 -55.23
N VAL A 517 17.76 -12.04 -55.26
CA VAL A 517 16.78 -12.53 -56.26
C VAL A 517 16.71 -14.03 -56.65
N ALA A 518 15.49 -14.58 -56.43
CA ALA A 518 14.82 -15.79 -57.00
C ALA A 518 15.35 -17.18 -56.56
N ASN A 519 14.54 -18.20 -56.24
CA ASN A 519 13.19 -18.61 -56.67
C ASN A 519 12.50 -19.48 -55.58
N ALA A 520 11.18 -19.63 -55.68
CA ALA A 520 10.33 -20.39 -54.75
C ALA A 520 10.55 -21.92 -54.78
N GLN A 521 10.60 -22.56 -53.61
CA GLN A 521 10.06 -23.91 -53.38
C GLN A 521 9.84 -24.18 -51.88
N GLN A 522 8.62 -24.60 -51.57
CA GLN A 522 8.19 -25.09 -50.25
C GLN A 522 9.01 -26.30 -49.80
N ALA A 523 9.47 -26.27 -48.55
CA ALA A 523 9.64 -27.47 -47.73
C ALA A 523 9.52 -27.11 -46.24
N ASN A 524 8.62 -27.81 -45.56
CA ASN A 524 8.47 -27.85 -44.11
C ASN A 524 9.81 -28.21 -43.44
N ALA A 525 10.28 -27.39 -42.51
CA ALA A 525 11.18 -27.84 -41.45
C ALA A 525 11.04 -26.92 -40.22
N THR A 526 10.59 -27.54 -39.14
CA THR A 526 10.60 -27.10 -37.75
C THR A 526 11.91 -26.38 -37.39
N SER A 527 11.83 -25.12 -37.00
CA SER A 527 12.94 -24.44 -36.32
C SER A 527 12.40 -23.48 -35.27
N ALA A 528 12.87 -23.69 -34.03
CA ALA A 528 12.56 -22.87 -32.88
C ALA A 528 12.99 -21.42 -33.15
N GLN A 529 12.03 -20.51 -33.05
CA GLN A 529 12.30 -19.07 -32.95
C GLN A 529 13.18 -18.85 -31.72
N ALA A 530 14.44 -18.51 -31.94
CA ALA A 530 15.28 -17.91 -30.91
C ALA A 530 14.59 -16.62 -30.46
N SER A 531 14.13 -16.61 -29.20
CA SER A 531 13.59 -15.43 -28.57
C SER A 531 14.68 -14.36 -28.51
N LYS A 532 14.48 -13.23 -29.19
CA LYS A 532 15.19 -11.99 -28.87
C LYS A 532 14.67 -11.47 -27.53
N SER A 533 14.86 -12.23 -26.46
CA SER A 533 14.64 -11.78 -25.08
C SER A 533 15.93 -11.17 -24.52
N GLY A 534 16.48 -10.20 -25.24
CA GLY A 534 17.54 -9.35 -24.70
C GLY A 534 16.88 -8.27 -23.84
N LYS A 535 16.52 -8.58 -22.59
CA LYS A 535 16.17 -7.54 -21.62
C LYS A 535 17.30 -6.51 -21.61
N LEU A 536 16.95 -5.26 -21.92
CA LEU A 536 17.85 -4.12 -21.93
C LEU A 536 18.51 -3.99 -20.54
N ALA A 537 19.85 -3.91 -20.50
CA ALA A 537 20.53 -3.31 -19.36
C ALA A 537 20.04 -1.85 -19.27
N ARG A 538 19.24 -1.56 -18.25
CA ARG A 538 18.62 -0.25 -18.02
C ARG A 538 19.71 0.73 -17.63
N THR A 539 19.89 1.79 -18.40
CA THR A 539 20.68 2.93 -17.93
C THR A 539 19.81 3.76 -16.99
N GLY A 540 20.38 4.37 -15.94
CA GLY A 540 19.63 5.16 -14.95
C GLY A 540 18.86 6.37 -15.51
N ALA A 541 19.00 6.69 -16.80
CA ALA A 541 18.17 7.66 -17.50
C ALA A 541 16.77 7.11 -17.87
N ASP A 542 16.65 5.79 -18.08
CA ASP A 542 15.40 5.12 -18.43
C ASP A 542 14.43 5.04 -17.24
N THR A 543 14.97 5.02 -16.02
CA THR A 543 14.15 5.03 -14.79
C THR A 543 13.71 6.42 -14.40
N TYR A 544 14.52 7.47 -14.59
CA TYR A 544 14.16 8.84 -14.20
C TYR A 544 13.25 9.53 -15.22
N THR A 545 13.42 9.30 -16.52
CA THR A 545 12.53 9.92 -17.52
C THR A 545 11.14 9.26 -17.48
N ALA A 546 11.06 7.96 -17.23
CA ALA A 546 9.78 7.29 -16.98
C ALA A 546 9.13 7.73 -15.64
N LEU A 547 9.90 7.96 -14.57
CA LEU A 547 9.32 8.44 -13.29
C LEU A 547 8.88 9.91 -13.35
N VAL A 548 9.68 10.80 -13.93
CA VAL A 548 9.44 12.25 -13.94
C VAL A 548 8.34 12.64 -14.92
N THR A 549 8.24 11.94 -16.06
CA THR A 549 7.13 12.19 -17.00
C THR A 549 5.80 11.69 -16.42
N THR A 550 5.79 10.57 -15.70
CA THR A 550 4.56 10.03 -15.06
C THR A 550 4.11 10.86 -13.85
N LEU A 551 5.04 11.46 -13.09
CA LEU A 551 4.69 12.38 -11.98
C LEU A 551 4.15 13.73 -12.49
N ALA A 552 4.66 14.23 -13.63
CA ALA A 552 4.23 15.50 -14.20
C ALA A 552 2.83 15.43 -14.85
N THR A 553 2.46 14.31 -15.49
CA THR A 553 1.09 14.16 -16.05
C THR A 553 0.03 13.87 -14.99
N PHE A 554 0.38 13.23 -13.86
CA PHE A 554 -0.58 13.04 -12.76
C PHE A 554 -0.89 14.33 -12.00
N LEU A 555 0.07 15.28 -11.91
CA LEU A 555 -0.16 16.60 -11.30
C LEU A 555 -0.87 17.60 -12.22
N ALA A 556 -0.76 17.43 -13.55
CA ALA A 556 -1.47 18.26 -14.53
C ALA A 556 -2.94 17.83 -14.76
N GLY A 557 -3.32 16.61 -14.36
CA GLY A 557 -4.69 16.09 -14.47
C GLY A 557 -5.63 16.49 -13.31
N ALA A 558 -5.10 17.04 -12.21
CA ALA A 558 -5.88 17.41 -11.03
C ALA A 558 -6.15 18.93 -10.90
N SER A 559 -5.72 19.76 -11.85
CA SER A 559 -5.87 21.23 -11.78
C SER A 559 -6.89 21.82 -12.76
N LEU A 560 -7.73 21.00 -13.39
CA LEU A 560 -8.73 21.44 -14.38
C LEU A 560 -10.17 20.99 -14.08
N MET A 561 -10.58 20.98 -12.81
CA MET A 561 -11.99 21.17 -12.43
C MET A 561 -12.06 21.84 -11.05
N GLY A 562 -12.47 23.11 -10.99
CA GLY A 562 -12.82 23.77 -9.73
C GLY A 562 -12.31 25.20 -9.49
N VAL A 563 -12.13 26.04 -10.52
CA VAL A 563 -12.04 27.50 -10.31
C VAL A 563 -13.20 28.16 -11.04
N ASN A 564 -14.37 28.14 -10.39
CA ASN A 564 -15.49 29.02 -10.69
C ASN A 564 -16.19 29.34 -9.38
N SER A 565 -15.70 30.36 -8.68
CA SER A 565 -16.51 31.40 -8.00
C SER A 565 -15.66 32.10 -6.94
N PHE A 566 -15.04 33.22 -7.31
CA PHE A 566 -14.83 34.30 -6.35
C PHE A 566 -15.23 35.63 -6.98
N ALA A 567 -16.02 36.34 -6.16
CA ALA A 567 -16.32 37.77 -6.19
C ALA A 567 -17.32 38.30 -7.24
N SER A 568 -18.54 38.58 -6.77
CA SER A 568 -19.00 39.98 -6.64
C SER A 568 -20.28 40.12 -5.79
N ARG A 569 -20.30 41.21 -4.98
CA ARG A 569 -21.45 41.89 -4.31
C ARG A 569 -21.96 41.29 -3.00
N LYS A 570 -22.26 42.06 -1.95
CA LYS A 570 -22.04 43.47 -1.56
C LYS A 570 -22.63 43.57 -0.13
N GLN A 571 -21.93 44.25 0.78
CA GLN A 571 -22.42 45.17 1.82
C GLN A 571 -23.87 45.09 2.40
N ARG A 572 -23.90 45.32 3.74
CA ARG A 572 -25.01 45.76 4.65
C ARG A 572 -25.85 44.61 5.22
N ASN A 573 -26.09 44.48 6.53
CA ASN A 573 -25.97 45.34 7.72
C ASN A 573 -25.39 44.55 8.88
#